data_AF-A0A971XCH8-F1
#
_entry.id   AF-A0A971XCH8-F1
#
_cell.length_a   1.000
_cell.length_b   1.000
_cell.length_c   1.000
_cell.angle_alpha   90.00
_cell.angle_beta   90.00
_cell.angle_gamma   90.00
#
_symmetry.space_group_name_H-M   'P 1'
#
loop_
_entity.id
_entity.type
_entity.pdbx_description
1 polymer ?
#
loop_
_entity_poly.entity_id
_entity_poly.type
_entity_poly.pdbx_seq_one_letter_code
_entity_poly.pdbx_strand_id
1 'polypeptide(L)'
;MFNFNCDNTDKTVKNTKGSGKFRNVIILLLLVAVVVFILNILTYHNYLKYEEAIESVDVNSNGVITIYFTDKVSGYKIEDDRDMIAWSSLFDSLFKVNNQNSIILNPGGKRIPTTLLYISDGELDKTIFGDVYAEDGAGQITLPKLAIGMYISLGAIVIVTLLILRFLFRKYIFIQNIISVVTMIPLSYIISAFLIKGFSTSSHDIMRDFWFIGMMMLLVFMILLLLYLTRLEEVKKD
;
A
#
# COMPACT_ATOMS: atom_id res chain seq x y z
N MET A 1 21.74 -74.02 -19.29
CA MET A 1 21.24 -73.59 -17.97
C MET A 1 21.76 -72.18 -17.75
N PHE A 2 20.86 -71.21 -17.62
CA PHE A 2 21.11 -69.78 -17.84
C PHE A 2 22.02 -69.14 -16.79
N ASN A 3 22.98 -68.37 -17.28
CA ASN A 3 23.91 -67.54 -16.52
C ASN A 3 23.23 -66.17 -16.32
N PHE A 4 22.87 -65.80 -15.08
CA PHE A 4 22.37 -64.46 -14.79
C PHE A 4 23.49 -63.62 -14.18
N ASN A 5 24.12 -62.84 -15.07
CA ASN A 5 24.95 -61.70 -14.73
C ASN A 5 24.03 -60.62 -14.14
N CYS A 6 24.12 -60.37 -12.83
CA CYS A 6 23.40 -59.27 -12.19
C CYS A 6 24.29 -58.02 -12.27
N ASP A 7 24.24 -57.41 -13.46
CA ASP A 7 24.91 -56.16 -13.77
C ASP A 7 24.07 -55.00 -13.23
N ASN A 8 24.72 -54.15 -12.42
CA ASN A 8 24.48 -52.71 -12.31
C ASN A 8 23.04 -52.17 -12.43
N THR A 9 22.31 -52.07 -11.31
CA THR A 9 21.29 -51.04 -11.13
C THR A 9 21.20 -50.59 -9.67
N ASP A 10 22.02 -49.59 -9.28
CA ASP A 10 21.54 -48.46 -8.46
C ASP A 10 22.65 -47.44 -8.16
N LYS A 11 23.32 -46.99 -9.22
CA LYS A 11 24.08 -45.73 -9.20
C LYS A 11 23.31 -44.68 -9.99
N THR A 12 22.22 -44.14 -9.44
CA THR A 12 21.76 -42.76 -9.76
C THR A 12 20.66 -42.29 -8.81
N VAL A 13 20.94 -42.19 -7.52
CA VAL A 13 20.40 -41.03 -6.77
C VAL A 13 21.45 -39.94 -6.91
N LYS A 14 21.53 -39.35 -8.12
CA LYS A 14 22.23 -38.09 -8.32
C LYS A 14 21.42 -37.05 -7.56
N ASN A 15 21.85 -36.82 -6.32
CA ASN A 15 21.50 -35.70 -5.48
C ASN A 15 21.32 -34.45 -6.35
N THR A 16 20.08 -34.01 -6.56
CA THR A 16 19.71 -32.70 -7.09
C THR A 16 20.00 -31.64 -6.03
N LYS A 17 21.23 -31.62 -5.51
CA LYS A 17 21.71 -30.73 -4.44
C LYS A 17 22.33 -29.47 -5.05
N GLY A 18 21.70 -28.94 -6.11
CA GLY A 18 22.26 -27.88 -6.94
C GLY A 18 21.45 -26.58 -6.97
N SER A 19 20.11 -26.65 -6.89
CA SER A 19 19.21 -25.49 -7.05
C SER A 19 18.49 -25.07 -5.75
N GLY A 20 18.66 -25.84 -4.67
CA GLY A 20 17.94 -25.60 -3.40
C GLY A 20 18.52 -24.50 -2.50
N LYS A 21 19.68 -23.93 -2.82
CA LYS A 21 20.39 -22.99 -1.91
C LYS A 21 19.58 -21.75 -1.59
N PHE A 22 18.97 -21.13 -2.61
CA PHE A 22 18.19 -19.90 -2.46
C PHE A 22 16.69 -20.15 -2.38
N ARG A 23 16.22 -21.37 -2.65
CA ARG A 23 14.79 -21.70 -2.70
C ARG A 23 14.06 -21.38 -1.38
N ASN A 24 14.65 -21.77 -0.26
CA ASN A 24 14.04 -21.52 1.05
C ASN A 24 14.01 -20.02 1.40
N VAL A 25 15.03 -19.27 0.98
CA VAL A 25 15.10 -17.81 1.18
C VAL A 25 14.02 -17.12 0.34
N ILE A 26 13.85 -17.53 -0.92
CA ILE A 26 12.80 -16.99 -1.79
C ILE A 26 11.40 -17.27 -1.21
N ILE A 27 11.14 -18.49 -0.72
CA ILE A 27 9.86 -18.84 -0.07
C ILE A 27 9.63 -17.97 1.17
N LEU A 28 10.65 -17.77 2.00
CA LEU A 28 10.55 -16.92 3.18
C LEU A 28 10.23 -15.46 2.78
N LEU A 29 10.92 -14.91 1.79
CA LEU A 29 10.66 -13.55 1.30
C LEU A 29 9.24 -13.40 0.74
N LEU A 30 8.73 -14.41 0.03
CA LEU A 30 7.35 -14.45 -0.45
C LEU A 30 6.34 -14.47 0.71
N LEU A 31 6.59 -15.28 1.75
CA LEU A 31 5.74 -15.29 2.94
C LEU A 31 5.71 -13.92 3.63
N VAL A 32 6.88 -13.28 3.78
CA VAL A 32 6.96 -11.93 4.35
C VAL A 32 6.21 -10.92 3.47
N ALA A 33 6.32 -11.00 2.14
CA ALA A 33 5.59 -10.14 1.22
C ALA A 33 4.06 -10.32 1.35
N VAL A 34 3.58 -11.56 1.54
CA VAL A 34 2.16 -11.84 1.79
C VAL A 34 1.72 -11.21 3.12
N VAL A 35 2.53 -11.31 4.18
CA VAL A 35 2.21 -10.67 5.46
C VAL A 35 2.13 -9.15 5.31
N VAL A 36 3.10 -8.52 4.63
CA VAL A 36 3.09 -7.07 4.38
C VAL A 36 1.84 -6.67 3.58
N PHE A 37 1.46 -7.46 2.58
CA PHE A 37 0.24 -7.23 1.79
C PHE A 37 -1.03 -7.36 2.64
N ILE A 38 -1.12 -8.38 3.49
CA ILE A 38 -2.26 -8.55 4.41
C ILE A 38 -2.34 -7.37 5.38
N LEU A 39 -1.22 -6.94 5.95
CA LEU A 39 -1.17 -5.78 6.86
C LEU A 39 -1.61 -4.49 6.17
N ASN A 40 -1.24 -4.32 4.90
CA ASN A 40 -1.67 -3.17 4.10
C ASN A 40 -3.19 -3.13 3.95
N ILE A 41 -3.83 -4.27 3.62
CA ILE A 41 -5.29 -4.37 3.52
C ILE A 41 -5.95 -4.14 4.89
N LEU A 42 -5.40 -4.78 5.92
CA LEU A 42 -5.99 -4.79 7.25
C LEU A 42 -5.98 -3.39 7.89
N THR A 43 -4.90 -2.64 7.67
CA THR A 43 -4.70 -1.29 8.22
C THR A 43 -5.16 -0.19 7.25
N TYR A 44 -5.82 -0.55 6.14
CA TYR A 44 -6.29 0.44 5.17
C TYR A 44 -7.38 1.31 5.80
N HIS A 45 -7.21 2.63 5.73
CA HIS A 45 -8.24 3.58 6.15
C HIS A 45 -9.27 3.72 5.04
N ASN A 46 -10.48 3.26 5.31
CA ASN A 46 -11.63 3.51 4.47
C ASN A 46 -12.40 4.71 5.02
N TYR A 47 -12.23 5.86 4.36
CA TYR A 47 -12.86 7.11 4.77
C TYR A 47 -14.36 7.01 4.61
N LEU A 48 -15.07 7.29 5.69
CA LEU A 48 -16.52 7.16 5.73
C LEU A 48 -17.16 8.46 5.25
N LYS A 49 -18.31 8.34 4.59
CA LYS A 49 -19.17 9.49 4.28
C LYS A 49 -19.83 10.01 5.55
N TYR A 50 -20.30 11.26 5.52
CA TYR A 50 -20.97 11.89 6.66
C TYR A 50 -22.08 10.99 7.25
N GLU A 51 -22.98 10.49 6.40
CA GLU A 51 -24.15 9.70 6.82
C GLU A 51 -23.78 8.32 7.36
N GLU A 52 -22.61 7.81 7.00
CA GLU A 52 -22.12 6.53 7.52
C GLU A 52 -21.37 6.71 8.84
N ALA A 53 -20.71 7.84 9.02
CA ALA A 53 -19.88 8.14 10.17
C ALA A 53 -20.66 8.72 11.35
N ILE A 54 -21.60 9.64 11.10
CA ILE A 54 -22.26 10.45 12.14
C ILE A 54 -23.70 9.98 12.34
N GLU A 55 -24.00 9.55 13.56
CA GLU A 55 -25.35 9.14 13.97
C GLU A 55 -26.18 10.35 14.37
N SER A 56 -25.64 11.22 15.22
CA SER A 56 -26.29 12.45 15.65
C SER A 56 -25.30 13.49 16.15
N VAL A 57 -25.72 14.75 16.14
CA VAL A 57 -24.95 15.88 16.67
C VAL A 57 -25.84 16.59 17.68
N ASP A 58 -25.36 16.68 18.92
CA ASP A 58 -26.04 17.40 19.99
C ASP A 58 -25.29 18.70 20.32
N VAL A 59 -26.02 19.81 20.33
CA VAL A 59 -25.48 21.13 20.64
C VAL A 59 -26.10 21.57 21.95
N ASN A 60 -25.30 21.50 23.01
CA ASN A 60 -25.78 21.86 24.34
C ASN A 60 -25.84 23.39 24.49
N SER A 61 -26.67 23.89 25.41
CA SER A 61 -26.95 25.32 25.63
C SER A 61 -25.71 26.18 25.92
N ASN A 62 -24.61 25.54 26.31
CA ASN A 62 -23.32 26.17 26.61
C ASN A 62 -22.37 26.24 25.39
N GLY A 63 -22.84 25.89 24.18
CA GLY A 63 -22.01 25.86 22.97
C GLY A 63 -20.99 24.70 22.93
N VAL A 64 -21.26 23.63 23.69
CA VAL A 64 -20.52 22.37 23.65
C VAL A 64 -21.17 21.48 22.61
N ILE A 65 -20.38 21.00 21.64
CA ILE A 65 -20.85 20.15 20.54
C ILE A 65 -20.44 18.73 20.85
N THR A 66 -21.40 17.82 20.91
CA THR A 66 -21.16 16.39 21.07
C THR A 66 -21.54 15.70 19.77
N ILE A 67 -20.57 15.05 19.13
CA ILE A 67 -20.80 14.26 17.92
C ILE A 67 -20.84 12.80 18.33
N TYR A 68 -21.92 12.12 17.99
CA TYR A 68 -22.10 10.69 18.18
C TYR A 68 -21.79 9.97 16.88
N PHE A 69 -20.87 9.01 16.95
CA PHE A 69 -20.44 8.23 15.81
C PHE A 69 -21.20 6.93 15.73
N THR A 70 -21.42 6.46 14.51
CA THR A 70 -21.89 5.10 14.26
C THR A 70 -20.84 4.09 14.70
N ASP A 71 -21.25 2.88 15.08
CA ASP A 71 -20.39 1.72 15.40
C ASP A 71 -19.39 1.31 14.29
N LYS A 72 -19.49 1.91 13.10
CA LYS A 72 -18.57 1.71 11.98
C LYS A 72 -17.28 2.53 12.11
N VAL A 73 -17.28 3.60 12.91
CA VAL A 73 -16.15 4.51 13.03
C VAL A 73 -15.07 3.89 13.90
N SER A 74 -13.90 3.69 13.31
CA SER A 74 -12.72 3.17 14.01
C SER A 74 -11.78 4.28 14.50
N GLY A 75 -11.86 5.45 13.89
CA GLY A 75 -11.11 6.63 14.33
C GLY A 75 -11.50 7.88 13.57
N TYR A 76 -11.07 9.03 14.10
CA TYR A 76 -11.23 10.32 13.46
C TYR A 76 -9.99 11.19 13.65
N LYS A 77 -9.86 12.21 12.80
CA LYS A 77 -8.90 13.29 12.92
C LYS A 77 -9.62 14.61 12.69
N ILE A 78 -9.21 15.63 13.44
CA ILE A 78 -9.59 17.02 13.19
C ILE A 78 -8.34 17.75 12.74
N GLU A 79 -8.39 18.33 11.56
CA GLU A 79 -7.31 19.11 10.95
C GLU A 79 -7.67 20.60 11.02
N ASP A 80 -6.68 21.41 11.38
CA ASP A 80 -6.81 22.87 11.53
C ASP A 80 -8.02 23.33 12.37
N ASP A 81 -8.40 22.53 13.38
CA ASP A 81 -9.56 22.71 14.27
C ASP A 81 -10.92 22.83 13.54
N ARG A 82 -11.00 22.52 12.24
CA ARG A 82 -12.19 22.75 11.41
C ARG A 82 -12.59 21.55 10.57
N ASP A 83 -11.61 20.77 10.13
CA ASP A 83 -11.82 19.77 9.10
C ASP A 83 -11.81 18.39 9.73
N MET A 84 -12.97 17.76 9.77
CA MET A 84 -13.17 16.47 10.42
C MET A 84 -13.26 15.36 9.38
N ILE A 85 -12.47 14.32 9.60
CA ILE A 85 -12.46 13.11 8.78
C ILE A 85 -12.57 11.91 9.71
N ALA A 86 -13.51 11.02 9.42
CA ALA A 86 -13.63 9.73 10.09
C ALA A 86 -13.33 8.58 9.13
N TRP A 87 -12.77 7.50 9.66
CA TRP A 87 -12.47 6.30 8.88
C TRP A 87 -12.90 5.04 9.61
N SER A 88 -13.07 3.99 8.83
CA SER A 88 -13.16 2.61 9.29
C SER A 88 -11.88 1.85 8.90
N SER A 89 -11.49 0.89 9.73
CA SER A 89 -10.40 -0.04 9.43
C SER A 89 -10.86 -1.47 9.63
N LEU A 90 -10.43 -2.38 8.73
CA LEU A 90 -10.70 -3.81 8.89
C LEU A 90 -10.02 -4.36 10.15
N PHE A 91 -8.86 -3.82 10.52
CA PHE A 91 -8.17 -4.18 11.77
C PHE A 91 -9.07 -3.90 12.97
N ASP A 92 -9.54 -2.66 13.09
CA ASP A 92 -10.36 -2.23 14.22
C ASP A 92 -11.72 -2.93 14.23
N SER A 93 -12.30 -3.20 13.06
CA SER A 93 -13.54 -3.97 12.93
C SER A 93 -13.36 -5.43 13.40
N LEU A 94 -12.28 -6.10 13.00
CA LEU A 94 -12.03 -7.50 13.34
C LEU A 94 -11.63 -7.69 14.80
N PHE A 95 -10.83 -6.77 15.35
CA PHE A 95 -10.30 -6.88 16.71
C PHE A 95 -11.07 -6.03 17.73
N LYS A 96 -12.07 -5.25 17.31
CA LYS A 96 -12.88 -4.33 18.15
C LYS A 96 -12.01 -3.45 19.06
N VAL A 97 -10.86 -3.02 18.56
CA VAL A 97 -9.84 -2.32 19.35
C VAL A 97 -10.25 -0.88 19.64
N ASN A 98 -10.98 -0.26 18.72
CA ASN A 98 -11.44 1.12 18.83
C ASN A 98 -12.92 1.20 18.42
N ASN A 99 -13.81 1.27 19.41
CA ASN A 99 -15.16 1.78 19.22
C ASN A 99 -15.21 3.16 19.87
N GLN A 100 -15.08 4.21 19.06
CA GLN A 100 -15.26 5.57 19.55
C GLN A 100 -16.72 5.95 19.40
N ASN A 101 -17.45 5.96 20.52
CA ASN A 101 -18.89 6.18 20.50
C ASN A 101 -19.25 7.67 20.36
N SER A 102 -18.41 8.56 20.90
CA SER A 102 -18.64 10.01 20.80
C SER A 102 -17.38 10.83 21.04
N ILE A 103 -17.41 12.06 20.53
CA ILE A 103 -16.43 13.11 20.82
C ILE A 103 -17.15 14.33 21.37
N ILE A 104 -16.58 14.91 22.42
CA ILE A 104 -17.01 16.21 22.95
C ILE A 104 -16.02 17.25 22.46
N LEU A 105 -16.48 18.15 21.61
CA LEU A 105 -15.74 19.32 21.18
C LEU A 105 -15.95 20.44 22.19
N ASN A 106 -14.87 21.16 22.53
CA ASN A 106 -14.85 22.27 23.50
C ASN A 106 -15.14 21.87 24.98
N PRO A 107 -14.37 20.95 25.59
CA PRO A 107 -14.43 20.70 27.02
C PRO A 107 -13.77 21.86 27.78
N GLY A 108 -14.49 22.97 27.99
CA GLY A 108 -14.02 24.09 28.83
C GLY A 108 -14.20 25.51 28.27
N GLY A 109 -14.97 25.70 27.19
CA GLY A 109 -15.38 27.03 26.73
C GLY A 109 -14.29 27.86 26.03
N LYS A 110 -13.22 27.25 25.51
CA LYS A 110 -12.19 27.96 24.75
C LYS A 110 -12.27 27.65 23.26
N ARG A 111 -12.54 28.72 22.50
CA ARG A 111 -12.57 28.85 21.03
C ARG A 111 -13.38 27.75 20.34
N ILE A 112 -14.65 28.07 20.12
CA ILE A 112 -15.49 27.37 19.15
C ILE A 112 -14.84 27.61 17.77
N PRO A 113 -14.49 26.58 16.99
CA PRO A 113 -14.19 26.79 15.59
C PRO A 113 -15.44 27.39 14.93
N THR A 114 -15.27 28.53 14.25
CA THR A 114 -16.38 29.29 13.65
C THR A 114 -17.19 28.45 12.67
N THR A 115 -16.58 27.41 12.09
CA THR A 115 -17.22 26.40 11.23
C THR A 115 -16.48 25.06 11.38
N LEU A 116 -17.21 23.96 11.60
CA LEU A 116 -16.72 22.59 11.55
C LEU A 116 -17.30 21.92 10.30
N LEU A 117 -16.42 21.45 9.43
CA LEU A 117 -16.74 20.77 8.17
C LEU A 117 -16.41 19.29 8.30
N TYR A 118 -17.27 18.44 7.75
CA TYR A 118 -16.98 17.04 7.52
C TYR A 118 -16.52 16.86 6.08
N ILE A 119 -15.30 16.39 5.90
CA ILE A 119 -14.73 16.14 4.59
C ILE A 119 -15.13 14.74 4.13
N SER A 120 -15.80 14.65 2.98
CA SER A 120 -16.30 13.39 2.39
C SER A 120 -15.52 13.06 1.12
N ASP A 121 -15.00 11.84 1.00
CA ASP A 121 -14.27 11.42 -0.21
C ASP A 121 -15.22 11.34 -1.41
N GLY A 122 -14.99 12.20 -2.41
CA GLY A 122 -15.74 12.23 -3.67
C GLY A 122 -17.11 12.90 -3.62
N GLU A 123 -17.49 13.50 -2.49
CA GLU A 123 -18.73 14.28 -2.33
C GLU A 123 -18.42 15.70 -1.85
N LEU A 124 -19.43 16.57 -1.85
CA LEU A 124 -19.28 17.92 -1.31
C LEU A 124 -19.14 17.84 0.22
N ASP A 125 -18.17 18.56 0.76
CA ASP A 125 -17.97 18.69 2.21
C ASP A 125 -19.24 19.21 2.90
N LYS A 126 -19.57 18.62 4.06
CA LYS A 126 -20.81 18.91 4.78
C LYS A 126 -20.54 19.64 6.09
N THR A 127 -21.17 20.78 6.28
CA THR A 127 -21.04 21.55 7.52
C THR A 127 -21.73 20.84 8.69
N ILE A 128 -20.96 20.55 9.75
CA ILE A 128 -21.47 20.01 11.01
C ILE A 128 -21.96 21.13 11.93
N PHE A 129 -21.24 22.25 12.01
CA PHE A 129 -21.55 23.36 12.92
C PHE A 129 -20.96 24.69 12.42
N GLY A 130 -21.61 25.82 12.69
CA GLY A 130 -21.11 27.17 12.37
C GLY A 130 -22.01 27.97 11.42
N ASP A 131 -21.71 29.27 11.28
CA ASP A 131 -22.50 30.15 10.40
C ASP A 131 -22.29 29.74 8.95
N VAL A 132 -23.41 29.53 8.27
CA VAL A 132 -23.50 28.95 6.93
C VAL A 132 -22.89 29.92 5.92
N TYR A 133 -21.63 29.71 5.57
CA TYR A 133 -21.20 30.08 4.23
C TYR A 133 -21.72 29.03 3.25
N ALA A 134 -22.84 29.39 2.63
CA ALA A 134 -23.51 28.75 1.50
C ALA A 134 -24.34 27.49 1.81
N GLU A 135 -25.66 27.69 1.84
CA GLU A 135 -26.57 26.78 1.16
C GLU A 135 -25.94 26.39 -0.20
N ASP A 136 -25.82 25.09 -0.46
CA ASP A 136 -25.20 24.51 -1.64
C ASP A 136 -23.68 24.77 -1.85
N GLY A 137 -22.86 23.92 -1.21
CA GLY A 137 -21.58 23.50 -1.77
C GLY A 137 -20.56 24.60 -2.01
N ALA A 138 -19.85 25.00 -0.96
CA ALA A 138 -18.56 25.70 -1.09
C ALA A 138 -17.42 24.75 -1.54
N GLY A 139 -17.69 23.93 -2.57
CA GLY A 139 -16.81 23.63 -3.69
C GLY A 139 -15.31 23.39 -3.47
N GLN A 140 -14.90 22.73 -2.40
CA GLN A 140 -13.61 22.05 -2.39
C GLN A 140 -13.87 20.57 -2.33
N ILE A 141 -13.89 19.93 -3.50
CA ILE A 141 -13.64 18.50 -3.54
C ILE A 141 -12.18 18.38 -3.10
N THR A 142 -11.93 17.87 -1.90
CA THR A 142 -10.57 17.45 -1.53
C THR A 142 -10.16 16.35 -2.49
N LEU A 143 -9.48 16.74 -3.56
CA LEU A 143 -9.08 15.80 -4.58
C LEU A 143 -8.17 14.76 -3.91
N PRO A 144 -8.45 13.47 -4.11
CA PRO A 144 -7.51 12.45 -3.71
C PRO A 144 -6.18 12.78 -4.36
N LYS A 145 -5.13 12.93 -3.55
CA LYS A 145 -3.85 13.44 -4.02
C LYS A 145 -3.30 12.48 -5.07
N LEU A 146 -3.39 12.89 -6.34
CA LEU A 146 -2.99 12.12 -7.53
C LEU A 146 -1.45 11.99 -7.67
N ALA A 147 -0.70 12.22 -6.58
CA ALA A 147 0.75 12.18 -6.58
C ALA A 147 1.28 10.79 -6.96
N ILE A 148 0.59 9.73 -6.52
CA ILE A 148 1.07 8.35 -6.74
C ILE A 148 1.02 7.93 -8.21
N GLY A 149 -0.01 8.37 -8.95
CA GLY A 149 -0.07 8.14 -10.40
C GLY A 149 1.11 8.78 -11.14
N MET A 150 1.55 9.96 -10.69
CA MET A 150 2.71 10.65 -11.28
C MET A 150 4.03 9.92 -11.02
N TYR A 151 4.21 9.28 -9.86
CA TYR A 151 5.41 8.49 -9.60
C TYR A 151 5.46 7.18 -10.42
N ILE A 152 4.31 6.54 -10.66
CA ILE A 152 4.23 5.33 -11.50
C ILE A 152 4.57 5.66 -12.96
N SER A 153 4.04 6.75 -13.50
CA SER A 153 4.34 7.17 -14.88
C SER A 153 5.81 7.56 -15.06
N LEU A 154 6.41 8.22 -14.07
CA LEU A 154 7.85 8.50 -14.04
C LEU A 154 8.67 7.21 -14.08
N GLY A 155 8.30 6.20 -13.28
CA GLY A 155 8.94 4.88 -13.29
C GLY A 155 8.86 4.17 -14.64
N ALA A 156 7.70 4.24 -15.31
CA ALA A 156 7.51 3.65 -16.63
C ALA A 156 8.42 4.30 -17.69
N ILE A 157 8.57 5.64 -17.67
CA ILE A 157 9.49 6.36 -18.56
C ILE A 157 10.93 5.87 -18.36
N VAL A 158 11.37 5.73 -17.11
CA VAL A 158 12.72 5.25 -16.78
C VAL A 158 12.96 3.83 -17.32
N ILE A 159 11.98 2.91 -17.20
CA ILE A 159 12.10 1.56 -17.78
C ILE A 159 12.26 1.63 -19.30
N VAL A 160 11.44 2.42 -19.98
CA VAL A 160 11.54 2.57 -21.44
C VAL A 160 12.92 3.10 -21.83
N THR A 161 13.44 4.11 -21.13
CA THR A 161 14.79 4.63 -21.37
C THR A 161 15.87 3.56 -21.17
N LEU A 162 15.78 2.76 -20.10
CA LEU A 162 16.74 1.69 -19.82
C LEU A 162 16.68 0.55 -20.85
N LEU A 163 15.48 0.21 -21.34
CA LEU A 163 15.30 -0.78 -22.41
C LEU A 163 15.90 -0.30 -23.74
N ILE A 164 15.75 0.99 -24.07
CA ILE A 164 16.39 1.60 -25.23
C ILE A 164 17.92 1.57 -25.08
N LEU A 165 18.44 1.92 -23.90
CA LEU A 165 19.87 1.83 -23.59
C LEU A 165 20.39 0.39 -23.74
N ARG A 166 19.64 -0.59 -23.23
CA ARG A 166 19.97 -2.01 -23.39
C ARG A 166 20.04 -2.42 -24.86
N PHE A 167 19.15 -1.89 -25.70
CA PHE A 167 19.14 -2.12 -27.14
C PHE A 167 20.37 -1.51 -27.83
N LEU A 168 20.75 -0.28 -27.46
CA LEU A 168 21.90 0.42 -28.03
C LEU A 168 23.23 -0.25 -27.67
N PHE A 169 23.39 -0.67 -26.41
CA PHE A 169 24.62 -1.27 -25.91
C PHE A 169 24.66 -2.81 -26.04
N ARG A 170 23.88 -3.37 -26.98
CA ARG A 170 23.77 -4.83 -27.22
C ARG A 170 25.11 -5.54 -27.43
N LYS A 171 26.14 -4.85 -27.91
CA LYS A 171 27.46 -5.45 -28.18
C LYS A 171 28.35 -5.59 -26.94
N TYR A 172 28.01 -4.92 -25.83
CA TYR A 172 28.87 -4.88 -24.63
C TYR A 172 28.24 -5.69 -23.49
N ILE A 173 28.70 -6.93 -23.29
CA ILE A 173 28.20 -7.83 -22.24
C ILE A 173 28.26 -7.19 -20.84
N PHE A 174 29.34 -6.48 -20.52
CA PHE A 174 29.49 -5.81 -19.22
C PHE A 174 28.42 -4.74 -18.98
N ILE A 175 28.18 -3.88 -19.98
CA ILE A 175 27.16 -2.83 -19.93
C ILE A 175 25.76 -3.44 -19.86
N GLN A 176 25.50 -4.53 -20.58
CA GLN A 176 24.24 -5.25 -20.51
C GLN A 176 23.95 -5.84 -19.12
N ASN A 177 24.95 -6.36 -18.41
CA ASN A 177 24.77 -6.85 -17.04
C ASN A 177 24.43 -5.71 -16.07
N ILE A 178 25.13 -4.57 -16.17
CA ILE A 178 24.82 -3.39 -15.34
C ILE A 178 23.40 -2.90 -15.63
N ILE A 179 23.04 -2.71 -16.90
CA ILE A 179 21.69 -2.26 -17.28
C ILE A 179 20.64 -3.26 -16.78
N SER A 180 20.91 -4.56 -16.80
CA SER A 180 19.96 -5.57 -16.32
C SER A 180 19.69 -5.46 -14.82
N VAL A 181 20.73 -5.22 -14.01
CA VAL A 181 20.58 -4.98 -12.57
C VAL A 181 19.88 -3.64 -12.31
N VAL A 182 20.27 -2.57 -13.01
CA VAL A 182 19.65 -1.25 -12.86
C VAL A 182 18.18 -1.26 -13.25
N THR A 183 17.79 -2.04 -14.28
CA THR A 183 16.39 -2.19 -14.71
C THR A 183 15.54 -2.96 -13.69
N MET A 184 16.13 -3.78 -12.82
CA MET A 184 15.38 -4.48 -11.77
C MET A 184 14.82 -3.52 -10.72
N ILE A 185 15.48 -2.39 -10.45
CA ILE A 185 15.00 -1.40 -9.48
C ILE A 185 13.64 -0.81 -9.89
N PRO A 186 13.50 -0.16 -11.06
CA PRO A 186 12.21 0.39 -11.47
C PRO A 186 11.17 -0.71 -11.76
N LEU A 187 11.59 -1.90 -12.20
CA LEU A 187 10.66 -3.03 -12.36
C LEU A 187 10.07 -3.48 -11.02
N SER A 188 10.90 -3.60 -9.99
CA SER A 188 10.45 -3.96 -8.64
C SER A 188 9.51 -2.92 -8.05
N TYR A 189 9.74 -1.64 -8.33
CA TYR A 189 8.86 -0.55 -7.92
C TYR A 189 7.48 -0.65 -8.56
N ILE A 190 7.39 -0.85 -9.88
CA ILE A 190 6.10 -0.97 -10.59
C ILE A 190 5.33 -2.19 -10.10
N ILE A 191 5.98 -3.34 -9.96
CA ILE A 191 5.33 -4.56 -9.45
C ILE A 191 4.78 -4.32 -8.04
N SER A 192 5.56 -3.66 -7.18
CA SER A 192 5.17 -3.42 -5.79
C SER A 192 4.07 -2.38 -5.66
N ALA A 193 4.13 -1.31 -6.45
CA ALA A 193 3.06 -0.32 -6.54
C ALA A 193 1.75 -0.97 -7.01
N PHE A 194 1.83 -1.85 -8.01
CA PHE A 194 0.68 -2.60 -8.48
C PHE A 194 0.13 -3.59 -7.45
N LEU A 195 1.00 -4.29 -6.71
CA LEU A 195 0.58 -5.21 -5.66
C LEU A 195 -0.14 -4.50 -4.51
N ILE A 196 0.37 -3.35 -4.05
CA ILE A 196 -0.20 -2.62 -2.92
C ILE A 196 -1.46 -1.82 -3.31
N LYS A 197 -1.45 -1.15 -4.47
CA LYS A 197 -2.50 -0.21 -4.87
C LYS A 197 -3.41 -0.68 -6.00
N GLY A 198 -3.02 -1.72 -6.72
CA GLY A 198 -3.71 -2.15 -7.94
C GLY A 198 -3.72 -1.04 -9.00
N PHE A 199 -4.89 -0.84 -9.62
CA PHE A 199 -5.11 0.20 -10.64
C PHE A 199 -5.61 1.53 -10.05
N SER A 200 -5.80 1.61 -8.73
CA SER A 200 -6.40 2.78 -8.08
C SER A 200 -5.33 3.85 -7.80
N THR A 201 -5.42 4.96 -8.54
CA THR A 201 -4.49 6.10 -8.42
C THR A 201 -4.78 7.00 -7.22
N SER A 202 -5.98 6.91 -6.66
CA SER A 202 -6.41 7.65 -5.47
C SER A 202 -5.68 7.16 -4.21
N SER A 203 -5.03 8.06 -3.46
CA SER A 203 -4.59 7.80 -2.09
C SER A 203 -4.83 9.04 -1.26
N HIS A 204 -5.42 8.82 -0.09
CA HIS A 204 -5.58 9.84 0.92
C HIS A 204 -4.39 9.85 1.89
N ASP A 205 -3.74 8.70 2.10
CA ASP A 205 -2.57 8.55 2.99
C ASP A 205 -1.27 8.27 2.20
N ILE A 206 -0.74 9.31 1.54
CA ILE A 206 0.50 9.21 0.73
C ILE A 206 1.66 8.60 1.53
N MET A 207 1.83 9.02 2.78
CA MET A 207 2.98 8.60 3.60
C MET A 207 2.92 7.12 3.94
N ARG A 208 1.73 6.60 4.29
CA ARG A 208 1.51 5.18 4.59
C ARG A 208 1.78 4.34 3.35
N ASP A 209 1.17 4.71 2.23
CA ASP A 209 1.31 3.98 0.98
C ASP A 209 2.77 3.97 0.51
N PHE A 210 3.51 5.06 0.70
CA PHE A 210 4.95 5.12 0.40
C PHE A 210 5.76 4.08 1.19
N TRP A 211 5.50 3.93 2.49
CA TRP A 211 6.19 2.93 3.32
C TRP A 211 5.88 1.49 2.89
N PHE A 212 4.61 1.16 2.66
CA PHE A 212 4.23 -0.20 2.21
C PHE A 212 4.78 -0.52 0.81
N ILE A 213 4.72 0.43 -0.13
CA ILE A 213 5.30 0.26 -1.47
C ILE A 213 6.81 0.10 -1.37
N GLY A 214 7.49 0.89 -0.53
CA GLY A 214 8.94 0.79 -0.31
C GLY A 214 9.37 -0.57 0.28
N MET A 215 8.63 -1.06 1.29
CA MET A 215 8.87 -2.38 1.87
C MET A 215 8.66 -3.50 0.84
N MET A 216 7.56 -3.47 0.08
CA MET A 216 7.31 -4.44 -0.98
C MET A 216 8.35 -4.37 -2.10
N MET A 217 8.77 -3.16 -2.48
CA MET A 217 9.82 -2.95 -3.49
C MET A 217 11.11 -3.66 -3.10
N LEU A 218 11.54 -3.52 -1.84
CA LEU A 218 12.74 -4.15 -1.34
C LEU A 218 12.62 -5.69 -1.37
N LEU A 219 11.48 -6.24 -0.96
CA LEU A 219 11.22 -7.69 -1.00
C LEU A 219 11.21 -8.24 -2.43
N VAL A 220 10.48 -7.59 -3.34
CA VAL A 220 10.41 -7.97 -4.76
C VAL A 220 11.79 -7.86 -5.41
N PHE A 221 12.54 -6.81 -5.12
CA PHE A 221 13.91 -6.64 -5.61
C PHE A 221 14.83 -7.79 -5.15
N MET A 222 14.77 -8.16 -3.86
CA MET A 222 15.56 -9.29 -3.33
C MET A 222 15.18 -10.62 -4.01
N ILE A 223 13.88 -10.86 -4.23
CA ILE A 223 13.41 -12.07 -4.93
C ILE A 223 13.94 -12.10 -6.37
N LEU A 224 13.83 -11.00 -7.11
CA LEU A 224 14.31 -10.89 -8.49
C LEU A 224 15.83 -11.09 -8.59
N LEU A 225 16.58 -10.50 -7.65
CA LEU A 225 18.03 -10.65 -7.59
C LEU A 225 18.42 -12.11 -7.30
N LEU A 226 17.78 -12.77 -6.35
CA LEU A 226 18.03 -14.18 -6.02
C LEU A 226 17.70 -15.10 -7.20
N LEU A 227 16.58 -14.85 -7.90
CA LEU A 227 16.21 -15.59 -9.10
C LEU A 227 17.22 -15.40 -10.24
N TYR A 228 17.75 -14.20 -10.39
CA TYR A 228 18.80 -13.91 -11.37
C TYR A 228 20.11 -14.65 -11.02
N LEU A 229 20.50 -14.65 -9.75
CA LEU A 229 21.69 -15.37 -9.27
C LEU A 229 21.54 -16.89 -9.44
N THR A 230 20.38 -17.47 -9.11
CA THR A 230 20.13 -18.90 -9.35
C THR A 230 20.25 -19.26 -10.82
N ARG A 231 19.74 -18.41 -11.72
CA ARG A 231 19.83 -18.63 -13.17
C ARG A 231 21.27 -18.58 -13.67
N LEU A 232 22.10 -17.67 -13.12
CA LEU A 232 23.52 -17.62 -13.46
C LEU A 232 24.30 -18.84 -12.96
N GLU A 233 23.95 -19.37 -11.78
CA GLU A 233 24.55 -20.62 -11.27
C GLU A 233 24.20 -21.83 -12.13
N GLU A 234 22.99 -21.88 -12.71
CA GLU A 234 22.57 -22.94 -13.63
C GLU A 234 23.35 -22.87 -14.95
N VAL A 235 23.43 -21.68 -15.57
CA VAL A 235 24.16 -21.48 -16.84
C VAL A 235 25.65 -21.77 -16.73
N LYS A 236 26.26 -21.64 -15.54
CA LYS A 236 27.69 -21.96 -15.33
C LYS A 236 27.96 -23.46 -15.16
N LYS A 237 26.92 -24.27 -14.91
CA LYS A 237 27.06 -25.73 -14.73
C LYS A 237 26.91 -26.52 -16.02
N ASP A 238 26.31 -25.92 -17.04
CA ASP A 238 26.20 -26.45 -18.41
C ASP A 238 27.45 -26.10 -19.24
#